data_AF-A0A2W4HWS2-F1
#
_entry.id   AF-A0A2W4HWS2-F1
#
_cell.length_a   1.000
_cell.length_b   1.000
_cell.length_c   1.000
_cell.angle_alpha   90.00
_cell.angle_beta   90.00
_cell.angle_gamma   90.00
#
_symmetry.space_group_name_H-M   'P 1'
#
loop_
_entity.id
_entity.type
_entity.pdbx_description
1 polymer ?
#
loop_
_entity_poly.entity_id
_entity_poly.type
_entity_poly.pdbx_seq_one_letter_code
_entity_poly.pdbx_strand_id
1 'polypeptide(L)'
;MRPKFARAKYFPSGWEADLNRFIALFHRYGYIYRPLSGGTWASANDRWELTDTEFIKAISLAHDKFLLGTRAGKTSRFVVLDIDANSKYHNKKHLDKLLNVLARAGLTKSSLFRSSHSEGWHLYLFFDEPISSAELHHQLVALLKLNDFVVSKGQLEVFPNPGKNSQGMGLRLPLQHGFAWLDKRTLDVDYYREEMSPTKALTYFLDLLDSDANPYKAFRQLKAHVLDLESKREKAKLPPGQGSNVVPLRSPASLPDNADGHLVTTVFGHLPSGMNAESWCRGRQFSIEGLTGPSQRAEAIFCLNHYLFYGDPSRNLHAMGYGFEEERDWAVKEFLEARHNGYSSDISRGRADALEQSARAAHWRPPSKRDASPRTYTAVRPISWIRANDNKKRDARKKIQEALDSMKKLGRSFTTVELEENAGVSRRTLYKHDDIWRQDYEDLAAGFFASCVHEYNAVVEAASSESLPPSTVSQKITPPGLLAAKRIVAEISMRAQRDIRTAVRQKESDQDDSAKDWRAKVAVLTTASPPSLSVGEIKALLFVLPGYLSVAPYEEDATALLPYVQHLRRELAMRTGPPRPCSE
;
A
#
# COMPACT_ATOMS: atom_id res chain seq x y z
N MET A 1 -17.29 40.30 -5.08
CA MET A 1 -15.82 40.24 -4.90
C MET A 1 -15.41 39.40 -3.70
N ARG A 2 -14.81 38.22 -3.92
CA ARG A 2 -13.95 37.61 -2.87
C ARG A 2 -12.67 38.45 -2.79
N PRO A 3 -12.12 38.72 -1.60
CA PRO A 3 -10.89 39.49 -1.49
C PRO A 3 -9.77 38.76 -2.26
N LYS A 4 -9.10 39.48 -3.18
CA LYS A 4 -7.86 39.00 -3.80
C LYS A 4 -6.86 38.66 -2.69
N PHE A 5 -6.07 37.60 -2.88
CA PHE A 5 -5.06 37.20 -1.89
C PHE A 5 -4.09 38.36 -1.64
N ALA A 6 -4.15 38.94 -0.45
CA ALA A 6 -3.29 40.03 -0.04
C ALA A 6 -2.09 39.47 0.75
N ARG A 7 -0.97 39.21 0.07
CA ARG A 7 0.27 38.69 0.68
C ARG A 7 0.67 39.47 1.95
N ALA A 8 0.62 40.80 1.88
CA ALA A 8 0.96 41.72 2.97
C ALA A 8 0.15 41.48 4.26
N LYS A 9 -1.05 40.88 4.17
CA LYS A 9 -1.86 40.51 5.35
C LYS A 9 -1.23 39.39 6.18
N TYR A 10 -0.52 38.48 5.52
CA TYR A 10 0.06 37.29 6.16
C TYR A 10 1.57 37.42 6.37
N PHE A 11 2.25 38.06 5.43
CA PHE A 11 3.69 38.35 5.45
C PHE A 11 3.91 39.81 5.04
N PRO A 12 4.13 40.72 6.00
CA PRO A 12 4.43 42.13 5.74
C PRO A 12 5.72 42.32 4.94
N SER A 13 5.99 43.55 4.49
CA SER A 13 7.25 43.91 3.83
C SER A 13 8.45 43.55 4.71
N GLY A 14 9.51 43.01 4.10
CA GLY A 14 10.73 42.55 4.79
C GLY A 14 10.83 41.03 4.95
N TRP A 15 9.77 40.28 4.61
CA TRP A 15 9.74 38.82 4.69
C TRP A 15 10.15 38.10 3.40
N GLU A 16 10.53 38.85 2.36
CA GLU A 16 10.90 38.32 1.05
C GLU A 16 12.06 37.31 1.14
N ALA A 17 13.07 37.60 1.96
CA ALA A 17 14.25 36.74 2.11
C ALA A 17 13.88 35.37 2.70
N ASP A 18 13.11 35.33 3.80
CA ASP A 18 12.70 34.10 4.46
C ASP A 18 11.74 33.28 3.60
N LEU A 19 10.81 33.94 2.90
CA LEU A 19 9.90 33.28 1.96
C LEU A 19 10.66 32.65 0.79
N ASN A 20 11.60 33.40 0.18
CA ASN A 20 12.42 32.88 -0.91
C ASN A 20 13.27 31.69 -0.43
N ARG A 21 13.82 31.79 0.78
CA ARG A 21 14.61 30.73 1.41
C ARG A 21 13.80 29.46 1.65
N PHE A 22 12.56 29.59 2.13
CA PHE A 22 11.64 28.46 2.28
C PHE A 22 11.23 27.85 0.94
N ILE A 23 10.82 28.68 -0.03
CA ILE A 23 10.39 28.21 -1.35
C ILE A 23 11.52 27.48 -2.06
N ALA A 24 12.76 27.94 -1.93
CA ALA A 24 13.93 27.31 -2.52
C ALA A 24 14.21 25.88 -2.04
N LEU A 25 13.60 25.44 -0.92
CA LEU A 25 13.71 24.06 -0.43
C LEU A 25 12.93 23.06 -1.28
N PHE A 26 11.92 23.52 -2.02
CA PHE A 26 10.95 22.65 -2.67
C PHE A 26 11.00 22.75 -4.20
N HIS A 27 10.88 21.61 -4.87
CA HIS A 27 10.79 21.59 -6.32
C HIS A 27 9.43 22.07 -6.79
N ARG A 28 9.41 22.91 -7.84
CA ARG A 28 8.20 23.61 -8.28
C ARG A 28 7.32 22.85 -9.27
N TYR A 29 7.90 21.94 -10.06
CA TYR A 29 7.19 21.23 -11.12
C TYR A 29 6.63 19.88 -10.67
N GLY A 30 5.59 19.42 -11.37
CA GLY A 30 4.97 18.12 -11.10
C GLY A 30 4.42 17.99 -9.67
N TYR A 31 4.02 19.10 -9.06
CA TYR A 31 3.51 19.14 -7.69
C TYR A 31 2.26 18.27 -7.52
N ILE A 32 1.96 17.88 -6.29
CA ILE A 32 0.76 17.13 -5.94
C ILE A 32 -0.20 18.02 -5.17
N TYR A 33 -1.50 17.76 -5.28
CA TYR A 33 -2.52 18.50 -4.57
C TYR A 33 -3.65 17.60 -4.09
N ARG A 34 -4.34 18.02 -3.02
CA ARG A 34 -5.51 17.32 -2.46
C ARG A 34 -6.59 18.33 -2.10
N PRO A 35 -7.85 18.17 -2.55
CA PRO A 35 -8.94 19.07 -2.17
C PRO A 35 -9.17 19.13 -0.66
N LEU A 36 -9.40 20.33 -0.12
CA LEU A 36 -9.72 20.53 1.30
C LEU A 36 -11.08 19.94 1.68
N SER A 37 -12.01 19.82 0.73
CA SER A 37 -13.30 19.14 0.89
C SER A 37 -13.18 17.62 1.11
N GLY A 38 -11.96 17.08 1.11
CA GLY A 38 -11.68 15.64 1.16
C GLY A 38 -11.37 15.05 -0.22
N GLY A 39 -10.84 13.82 -0.22
CA GLY A 39 -10.38 13.11 -1.42
C GLY A 39 -8.96 12.58 -1.30
N THR A 40 -8.43 12.07 -2.41
CA THR A 40 -7.05 11.55 -2.55
C THR A 40 -6.10 12.60 -3.11
N TRP A 41 -4.79 12.40 -2.91
CA TRP A 41 -3.76 13.20 -3.56
C TRP A 41 -3.72 12.92 -5.07
N ALA A 42 -3.72 13.98 -5.87
CA ALA A 42 -3.58 13.95 -7.32
C ALA A 42 -2.27 14.62 -7.75
N SER A 43 -1.75 14.25 -8.92
CA SER A 43 -0.60 14.93 -9.53
C SER A 43 -1.09 16.04 -10.44
N ALA A 44 -0.48 17.22 -10.34
CA ALA A 44 -0.63 18.26 -11.34
C ALA A 44 0.07 17.86 -12.64
N ASN A 45 -0.24 18.58 -13.72
CA ASN A 45 0.49 18.46 -14.97
C ASN A 45 1.99 18.75 -14.72
N ASP A 46 2.85 17.97 -15.35
CA ASP A 46 4.30 18.03 -15.14
C ASP A 46 4.94 19.33 -15.64
N ARG A 47 4.31 19.99 -16.61
CA ARG A 47 4.73 21.31 -17.13
C ARG A 47 4.26 22.46 -16.25
N TRP A 48 3.37 22.22 -15.30
CA TRP A 48 2.86 23.28 -14.43
C TRP A 48 3.82 23.56 -13.29
N GLU A 49 4.13 24.84 -13.11
CA GLU A 49 4.96 25.34 -12.03
C GLU A 49 4.10 25.82 -10.87
N LEU A 50 4.46 25.41 -9.65
CA LEU A 50 3.87 25.97 -8.46
C LEU A 50 4.43 27.39 -8.21
N THR A 51 3.55 28.39 -8.30
CA THR A 51 3.94 29.80 -8.11
C THR A 51 4.26 30.11 -6.65
N ASP A 52 5.09 31.12 -6.41
CA ASP A 52 5.39 31.64 -5.07
C ASP A 52 4.12 31.99 -4.29
N THR A 53 3.11 32.53 -4.98
CA THR A 53 1.82 32.86 -4.38
C THR A 53 1.12 31.63 -3.80
N GLU A 54 1.19 30.48 -4.48
CA GLU A 54 0.56 29.24 -4.00
C GLU A 54 1.33 28.62 -2.82
N PHE A 55 2.67 28.71 -2.82
CA PHE A 55 3.46 28.37 -1.64
C PHE A 55 3.07 29.22 -0.43
N ILE A 56 3.02 30.54 -0.62
CA ILE A 56 2.70 31.50 0.46
C ILE A 56 1.28 31.22 1.00
N LYS A 57 0.29 31.04 0.13
CA LYS A 57 -1.08 30.69 0.54
C LYS A 57 -1.13 29.40 1.35
N ALA A 58 -0.37 28.38 0.94
CA ALA A 58 -0.34 27.09 1.64
C ALA A 58 0.22 27.25 3.05
N ILE A 59 1.40 27.85 3.19
CA ILE A 59 2.05 28.00 4.50
C ILE A 59 1.38 29.06 5.37
N SER A 60 0.58 29.97 4.81
CA SER A 60 -0.20 30.95 5.56
C SER A 60 -1.60 30.48 5.95
N LEU A 61 -1.98 29.24 5.60
CA LEU A 61 -3.34 28.70 5.76
C LEU A 61 -4.42 29.51 5.01
N ALA A 62 -4.03 30.26 3.99
CA ALA A 62 -4.95 31.07 3.18
C ALA A 62 -5.40 30.35 1.90
N HIS A 63 -4.86 29.17 1.62
CA HIS A 63 -5.27 28.36 0.49
C HIS A 63 -6.68 27.80 0.75
N ASP A 64 -7.67 28.19 -0.06
CA ASP A 64 -9.10 27.89 0.19
C ASP A 64 -9.61 26.60 -0.46
N LYS A 65 -8.82 26.00 -1.37
CA LYS A 65 -9.25 24.82 -2.16
C LYS A 65 -8.44 23.55 -1.94
N PHE A 66 -7.12 23.64 -1.77
CA PHE A 66 -6.22 22.50 -1.86
C PHE A 66 -5.16 22.53 -0.76
N LEU A 67 -4.74 21.34 -0.35
CA LEU A 67 -3.42 21.10 0.22
C LEU A 67 -2.45 20.84 -0.91
N LEU A 68 -1.23 21.31 -0.76
CA LEU A 68 -0.17 21.21 -1.76
C LEU A 68 1.00 20.35 -1.26
N GLY A 69 1.69 19.70 -2.18
CA GLY A 69 2.89 18.93 -1.93
C GLY A 69 3.79 18.95 -3.16
N THR A 70 5.07 18.65 -2.97
CA THR A 70 6.06 18.74 -4.04
C THR A 70 6.80 17.43 -4.20
N ARG A 71 7.26 17.17 -5.43
CA ARG A 71 8.13 16.02 -5.72
C ARG A 71 9.58 16.33 -5.39
N ALA A 72 10.42 15.31 -5.43
CA ALA A 72 11.84 15.47 -5.23
C ALA A 72 12.48 16.27 -6.38
N GLY A 73 13.27 17.29 -6.04
CA GLY A 73 14.23 17.89 -6.97
C GLY A 73 15.48 17.01 -7.12
N LYS A 74 16.46 17.45 -7.93
CA LYS A 74 17.75 16.76 -8.10
C LYS A 74 18.57 16.71 -6.79
N THR A 75 18.47 17.77 -6.01
CA THR A 75 19.12 17.91 -4.70
C THR A 75 18.09 18.32 -3.65
N SER A 76 18.37 18.02 -2.38
CA SER A 76 17.56 18.40 -1.23
C SER A 76 18.45 18.83 -0.06
N ARG A 77 17.97 19.81 0.73
CA ARG A 77 18.57 20.19 2.02
C ARG A 77 17.94 19.46 3.21
N PHE A 78 17.02 18.54 2.96
CA PHE A 78 16.36 17.78 4.00
C PHE A 78 15.98 16.37 3.54
N VAL A 79 15.77 15.52 4.52
CA VAL A 79 15.05 14.25 4.37
C VAL A 79 13.85 14.28 5.32
N VAL A 80 12.75 13.66 4.92
CA VAL A 80 11.64 13.34 5.81
C VAL A 80 11.46 11.83 5.89
N LEU A 81 11.45 11.31 7.11
CA LEU A 81 10.92 9.98 7.40
C LEU A 81 9.44 10.15 7.77
N ASP A 82 8.56 9.71 6.90
CA ASP A 82 7.11 9.80 7.05
C ASP A 82 6.59 8.52 7.69
N ILE A 83 5.96 8.66 8.85
CA ILE A 83 5.47 7.59 9.70
C ILE A 83 3.97 7.79 9.88
N ASP A 84 3.17 7.00 9.18
CA ASP A 84 1.72 7.06 9.29
C ASP A 84 1.23 6.72 10.71
N ALA A 85 0.09 7.27 11.14
CA ALA A 85 -0.47 7.01 12.47
C ALA A 85 -0.80 5.53 12.73
N ASN A 86 -1.12 4.77 11.67
CA ASN A 86 -1.38 3.33 11.77
C ASN A 86 -0.11 2.48 11.56
N SER A 87 1.06 3.12 11.49
CA SER A 87 2.34 2.44 11.36
C SER A 87 2.72 1.73 12.64
N LYS A 88 3.33 0.54 12.52
CA LYS A 88 3.95 -0.12 13.69
C LYS A 88 5.10 0.69 14.30
N TYR A 89 5.61 1.68 13.56
CA TYR A 89 6.67 2.58 14.01
C TYR A 89 6.14 3.84 14.70
N HIS A 90 4.83 4.09 14.70
CA HIS A 90 4.19 5.24 15.36
C HIS A 90 4.04 4.99 16.87
N ASN A 91 5.16 4.95 17.56
CA ASN A 91 5.23 4.86 19.02
C ASN A 91 6.63 5.25 19.51
N LYS A 92 6.72 5.67 20.77
CA LYS A 92 7.95 6.14 21.40
C LYS A 92 9.11 5.15 21.29
N LYS A 93 8.86 3.86 21.55
CA LYS A 93 9.89 2.80 21.50
C LYS A 93 10.54 2.69 20.12
N HIS A 94 9.74 2.69 19.06
CA HIS A 94 10.26 2.59 17.69
C HIS A 94 10.88 3.90 17.21
N LEU A 95 10.35 5.06 17.62
CA LEU A 95 11.00 6.34 17.37
C LEU A 95 12.39 6.40 18.02
N ASP A 96 12.53 5.96 19.27
CA ASP A 96 13.82 5.93 19.96
C ASP A 96 14.80 4.96 19.29
N LYS A 97 14.33 3.79 18.83
CA LYS A 97 15.13 2.89 17.99
C LYS A 97 15.60 3.61 16.73
N LEU A 98 14.70 4.30 16.03
CA LEU A 98 15.01 5.02 14.79
C LEU A 98 16.04 6.13 15.00
N LEU A 99 15.85 6.96 16.03
CA LEU A 99 16.80 8.02 16.40
C LEU A 99 18.18 7.46 16.75
N ASN A 100 18.24 6.33 17.47
CA ASN A 100 19.50 5.66 17.77
C ASN A 100 20.20 5.09 16.52
N VAL A 101 19.45 4.56 15.55
CA VAL A 101 20.02 4.11 14.27
C VAL A 101 20.61 5.29 13.50
N LEU A 102 19.88 6.40 13.41
CA LEU A 102 20.34 7.61 12.73
C LEU A 102 21.58 8.21 13.41
N ALA A 103 21.59 8.31 14.73
CA ALA A 103 22.70 8.83 15.50
C ALA A 103 23.99 8.01 15.31
N ARG A 104 23.89 6.66 15.30
CA ARG A 104 25.05 5.78 15.02
C ARG A 104 25.60 5.94 13.61
N ALA A 105 24.77 6.35 12.65
CA ALA A 105 25.18 6.68 11.30
C ALA A 105 25.69 8.13 11.13
N GLY A 106 25.79 8.90 12.22
CA GLY A 106 26.27 10.29 12.22
C GLY A 106 25.17 11.34 12.10
N LEU A 107 23.91 10.95 11.91
CA LEU A 107 22.75 11.84 11.81
C LEU A 107 22.11 12.04 13.18
N THR A 108 22.67 12.97 13.96
CA THR A 108 22.32 13.17 15.37
C THR A 108 21.23 14.22 15.59
N LYS A 109 21.00 15.10 14.60
CA LYS A 109 20.03 16.19 14.70
C LYS A 109 18.81 15.89 13.84
N SER A 110 17.63 16.14 14.40
CA SER A 110 16.33 15.87 13.77
C SER A 110 15.23 16.68 14.42
N SER A 111 14.16 16.98 13.68
CA SER A 111 12.99 17.69 14.21
C SER A 111 11.72 16.89 13.90
N LEU A 112 10.84 16.70 14.89
CA LEU A 112 9.63 15.89 14.78
C LEU A 112 8.40 16.78 14.65
N PHE A 113 7.54 16.44 13.70
CA PHE A 113 6.31 17.17 13.44
C PHE A 113 5.15 16.21 13.21
N ARG A 114 3.93 16.68 13.46
CA ARG A 114 2.71 16.04 12.98
C ARG A 114 2.48 16.51 11.56
N SER A 115 2.26 15.57 10.65
CA SER A 115 2.15 15.84 9.22
C SER A 115 0.77 16.35 8.82
N SER A 116 -0.29 15.95 9.55
CA SER A 116 -1.67 16.36 9.32
C SER A 116 -2.60 15.99 10.50
N HIS A 117 -3.90 16.31 10.38
CA HIS A 117 -4.96 15.88 11.31
C HIS A 117 -5.12 14.36 11.44
N SER A 118 -4.46 13.57 10.59
CA SER A 118 -4.41 12.11 10.73
C SER A 118 -3.36 11.63 11.74
N GLU A 119 -2.71 12.53 12.48
CA GLU A 119 -1.71 12.24 13.53
C GLU A 119 -0.39 11.57 13.09
N GLY A 120 -0.18 11.37 11.78
CA GLY A 120 1.09 10.86 11.25
C GLY A 120 2.26 11.78 11.59
N TRP A 121 3.46 11.21 11.69
CA TRP A 121 4.68 11.95 12.02
C TRP A 121 5.57 12.15 10.81
N HIS A 122 6.10 13.36 10.68
CA HIS A 122 7.24 13.66 9.84
C HIS A 122 8.47 13.91 10.72
N LEU A 123 9.48 13.04 10.61
CA LEU A 123 10.79 13.29 11.21
C LEU A 123 11.72 13.90 10.16
N TYR A 124 12.00 15.19 10.28
CA TYR A 124 12.90 15.91 9.39
C TYR A 124 14.35 15.76 9.84
N LEU A 125 15.23 15.56 8.87
CA LEU A 125 16.68 15.60 8.99
C LEU A 125 17.17 16.69 8.05
N PHE A 126 17.61 17.82 8.60
CA PHE A 126 18.10 18.95 7.82
C PHE A 126 19.60 18.84 7.55
N PHE A 127 20.06 19.50 6.50
CA PHE A 127 21.46 19.57 6.09
C PHE A 127 21.90 21.01 5.82
N ASP A 128 23.13 21.34 6.19
CA ASP A 128 23.73 22.66 5.93
C ASP A 128 23.94 22.90 4.43
N GLU A 129 24.21 21.84 3.67
CA GLU A 129 24.40 21.87 2.22
C GLU A 129 23.35 21.01 1.46
N PRO A 130 23.00 21.36 0.21
CA PRO A 130 22.18 20.51 -0.65
C PRO A 130 22.90 19.20 -1.03
N ILE A 131 22.20 18.08 -0.92
CA ILE A 131 22.71 16.74 -1.24
C ILE A 131 21.86 16.12 -2.34
N SER A 132 22.45 15.28 -3.20
CA SER A 132 21.71 14.51 -4.22
C SER A 132 20.53 13.76 -3.59
N SER A 133 19.32 14.05 -4.09
CA SER A 133 18.08 13.43 -3.59
C SER A 133 18.08 11.92 -3.78
N ALA A 134 18.64 11.44 -4.89
CA ALA A 134 18.75 10.01 -5.16
C ALA A 134 19.71 9.31 -4.20
N GLU A 135 20.84 9.95 -3.87
CA GLU A 135 21.81 9.39 -2.93
C GLU A 135 21.27 9.42 -1.51
N LEU A 136 20.64 10.53 -1.08
CA LEU A 136 19.97 10.61 0.24
C LEU A 136 18.97 9.48 0.41
N HIS A 137 18.09 9.29 -0.58
CA HIS A 137 17.09 8.24 -0.57
C HIS A 137 17.74 6.84 -0.49
N HIS A 138 18.73 6.56 -1.37
CA HIS A 138 19.38 5.26 -1.41
C HIS A 138 20.06 4.92 -0.08
N GLN A 139 20.89 5.83 0.43
CA GLN A 139 21.69 5.59 1.64
C GLN A 139 20.80 5.42 2.88
N LEU A 140 19.73 6.21 3.03
CA LEU A 140 18.83 6.04 4.16
C LEU A 140 17.95 4.81 4.06
N VAL A 141 17.45 4.46 2.87
CA VAL A 141 16.71 3.21 2.69
C VAL A 141 17.61 2.00 3.00
N ALA A 142 18.88 2.03 2.56
CA ALA A 142 19.86 1.00 2.89
C ALA A 142 20.11 0.90 4.40
N LEU A 143 20.40 2.03 5.07
CA LEU A 143 20.59 2.09 6.52
C LEU A 143 19.40 1.49 7.27
N LEU A 144 18.18 1.90 6.93
CA LEU A 144 16.95 1.45 7.58
C LEU A 144 16.75 -0.05 7.39
N LYS A 145 16.92 -0.57 6.18
CA LYS A 145 16.81 -2.01 5.89
C LYS A 145 17.87 -2.85 6.59
N LEU A 146 19.11 -2.35 6.68
CA LEU A 146 20.21 -3.01 7.41
C LEU A 146 19.98 -3.04 8.92
N ASN A 147 19.01 -2.27 9.44
CA ASN A 147 18.63 -2.23 10.85
C ASN A 147 17.18 -2.71 11.09
N ASP A 148 16.66 -3.57 10.19
CA ASP A 148 15.36 -4.25 10.28
C ASP A 148 14.12 -3.33 10.24
N PHE A 149 14.24 -2.16 9.63
CA PHE A 149 13.09 -1.34 9.29
C PHE A 149 12.49 -1.76 7.94
N VAL A 150 11.17 -1.92 7.92
CA VAL A 150 10.37 -2.19 6.73
C VAL A 150 9.98 -0.84 6.14
N VAL A 151 10.71 -0.44 5.10
CA VAL A 151 10.39 0.77 4.33
C VAL A 151 9.32 0.42 3.30
N SER A 152 8.09 0.84 3.56
CA SER A 152 6.93 0.58 2.70
C SER A 152 5.86 1.66 2.90
N LYS A 153 5.06 1.88 1.85
CA LYS A 153 3.92 2.79 1.87
C LYS A 153 2.94 2.45 3.00
N GLY A 154 2.43 3.46 3.71
CA GLY A 154 1.49 3.24 4.81
C GLY A 154 2.15 2.86 6.15
N GLN A 155 3.49 2.84 6.22
CA GLN A 155 4.24 2.44 7.41
C GLN A 155 5.44 3.37 7.68
N LEU A 156 6.44 3.35 6.81
CA LEU A 156 7.63 4.19 6.91
C LEU A 156 8.11 4.50 5.49
N GLU A 157 7.93 5.74 5.07
CA GLU A 157 8.35 6.23 3.76
C GLU A 157 9.51 7.22 3.92
N VAL A 158 10.42 7.25 2.93
CA VAL A 158 11.60 8.12 2.95
C VAL A 158 11.47 9.13 1.82
N PHE A 159 11.55 10.41 2.15
CA PHE A 159 11.56 11.52 1.19
C PHE A 159 12.87 12.31 1.31
N PRO A 160 13.42 12.86 0.22
CA PRO A 160 12.90 12.82 -1.15
C PRO A 160 12.87 11.41 -1.74
N ASN A 161 11.84 11.08 -2.51
CA ASN A 161 11.76 9.83 -3.27
C ASN A 161 11.70 10.16 -4.76
N PRO A 162 12.85 10.21 -5.46
CA PRO A 162 12.90 10.64 -6.86
C PRO A 162 12.40 9.60 -7.87
N GLY A 163 12.02 8.39 -7.45
CA GLY A 163 11.68 7.29 -8.36
C GLY A 163 12.91 6.78 -9.14
N LYS A 164 12.76 5.63 -9.83
CA LYS A 164 13.80 5.11 -10.76
C LYS A 164 13.51 5.51 -12.20
N ASN A 165 12.29 5.21 -12.66
CA ASN A 165 11.78 5.48 -14.02
C ASN A 165 10.43 6.21 -13.98
N SER A 166 10.12 6.88 -12.86
CA SER A 166 8.90 7.64 -12.63
C SER A 166 9.26 8.96 -11.97
N GLN A 167 8.30 9.89 -11.88
CA GLN A 167 8.49 11.16 -11.14
C GLN A 167 8.58 10.99 -9.60
N GLY A 168 8.73 9.75 -9.11
CA GLY A 168 8.85 9.46 -7.69
C GLY A 168 7.57 9.66 -6.90
N MET A 169 7.69 9.92 -5.60
CA MET A 169 6.56 10.25 -4.72
C MET A 169 6.63 11.70 -4.26
N GLY A 170 5.47 12.35 -4.13
CA GLY A 170 5.38 13.72 -3.63
C GLY A 170 5.17 13.75 -2.12
N LEU A 171 5.75 14.75 -1.47
CA LEU A 171 5.63 15.03 -0.05
C LEU A 171 4.77 16.28 0.15
N ARG A 172 3.81 16.23 1.07
CA ARG A 172 3.01 17.40 1.47
C ARG A 172 3.93 18.52 1.99
N LEU A 173 3.68 19.77 1.57
CA LEU A 173 4.41 20.92 2.10
C LEU A 173 4.19 21.07 3.63
N PRO A 174 5.22 21.41 4.41
CA PRO A 174 5.06 21.70 5.84
C PRO A 174 4.23 22.96 6.05
N LEU A 175 3.86 23.23 7.31
CA LEU A 175 3.15 24.46 7.74
C LEU A 175 1.72 24.63 7.19
N GLN A 176 1.12 23.59 6.63
CA GLN A 176 -0.28 23.55 6.23
C GLN A 176 -1.18 23.00 7.35
N HIS A 177 -2.50 23.00 7.14
CA HIS A 177 -3.48 22.54 8.14
C HIS A 177 -3.17 21.18 8.80
N GLY A 178 -3.24 21.12 10.11
CA GLY A 178 -2.94 19.96 10.94
C GLY A 178 -1.45 19.74 11.20
N PHE A 179 -0.56 20.58 10.67
CA PHE A 179 0.85 20.55 10.99
C PHE A 179 1.07 20.98 12.45
N ALA A 180 1.95 20.30 13.18
CA ALA A 180 2.27 20.67 14.56
C ALA A 180 3.72 20.31 14.90
N TRP A 181 4.31 21.05 15.85
CA TRP A 181 5.64 20.77 16.40
C TRP A 181 5.48 19.81 17.58
N LEU A 182 6.31 18.78 17.66
CA LEU A 182 6.24 17.76 18.71
C LEU A 182 7.53 17.69 19.51
N ASP A 183 7.39 17.52 20.82
CA ASP A 183 8.50 17.16 21.69
C ASP A 183 8.89 15.70 21.43
N LYS A 184 10.13 15.43 21.03
CA LYS A 184 10.61 14.06 20.73
C LYS A 184 10.63 13.14 21.95
N ARG A 185 10.67 13.68 23.17
CA ARG A 185 10.75 12.95 24.44
C ARG A 185 9.36 12.54 24.90
N THR A 186 8.39 13.44 24.89
CA THR A 186 7.04 13.17 25.39
C THR A 186 6.06 12.77 24.28
N LEU A 187 6.33 13.17 23.03
CA LEU A 187 5.45 13.09 21.87
C LEU A 187 4.23 14.01 21.94
N ASP A 188 4.21 14.91 22.91
CA ASP A 188 3.17 15.92 23.03
C ASP A 188 3.36 17.00 21.97
N VAL A 189 2.25 17.67 21.63
CA VAL A 189 2.29 18.82 20.74
C VAL A 189 2.75 20.04 21.51
N ASP A 190 3.87 20.63 21.09
CA ASP A 190 4.37 21.91 21.62
C ASP A 190 3.55 23.08 21.07
N TYR A 191 3.30 23.08 19.76
CA TYR A 191 2.57 24.13 19.05
C TYR A 191 1.77 23.56 17.88
N TYR A 192 0.49 23.92 17.79
CA TYR A 192 -0.29 23.71 16.57
C TYR A 192 -0.01 24.81 15.57
N ARG A 193 0.11 24.46 14.28
CA ARG A 193 0.29 25.46 13.21
C ARG A 193 -0.85 26.48 13.24
N GLU A 194 -2.09 26.06 13.46
CA GLU A 194 -3.28 26.91 13.53
C GLU A 194 -3.19 28.02 14.60
N GLU A 195 -2.42 27.80 15.66
CA GLU A 195 -2.27 28.76 16.78
C GLU A 195 -1.16 29.78 16.54
N MET A 196 -0.38 29.61 15.48
CA MET A 196 0.75 30.49 15.15
C MET A 196 0.40 31.46 14.02
N SER A 197 0.92 32.68 14.09
CA SER A 197 0.93 33.56 12.93
C SER A 197 1.78 32.95 11.81
N PRO A 198 1.47 33.23 10.53
CA PRO A 198 2.27 32.73 9.40
C PRO A 198 3.76 33.06 9.52
N THR A 199 4.08 34.28 9.95
CA THR A 199 5.43 34.76 10.22
C THR A 199 6.14 33.92 11.28
N LYS A 200 5.51 33.73 12.44
CA LYS A 200 6.08 32.95 13.56
C LYS A 200 6.30 31.48 13.18
N ALA A 201 5.32 30.88 12.49
CA ALA A 201 5.41 29.49 12.02
C ALA A 201 6.57 29.30 11.03
N LEU A 202 6.74 30.24 10.09
CA LEU A 202 7.82 30.22 9.13
C LEU A 202 9.19 30.38 9.82
N THR A 203 9.34 31.37 10.71
CA THR A 203 10.58 31.57 11.46
C THR A 203 10.96 30.34 12.26
N TYR A 204 10.03 29.74 13.02
CA TYR A 204 10.32 28.53 13.80
C TYR A 204 10.78 27.37 12.92
N PHE A 205 10.20 27.20 11.73
CA PHE A 205 10.63 26.16 10.80
C PHE A 205 12.02 26.43 10.22
N LEU A 206 12.31 27.69 9.84
CA LEU A 206 13.62 28.09 9.31
C LEU A 206 14.73 28.04 10.38
N ASP A 207 14.39 28.37 11.62
CA ASP A 207 15.31 28.26 12.76
C ASP A 207 15.70 26.79 13.00
N LEU A 208 14.74 25.85 12.92
CA LEU A 208 15.04 24.42 12.99
C LEU A 208 15.85 23.94 11.78
N LEU A 209 15.55 24.43 10.58
CA LEU A 209 16.33 24.12 9.37
C LEU A 209 17.82 24.47 9.53
N ASP A 210 18.15 25.51 10.29
CA ASP A 210 19.54 25.90 10.57
C ASP A 210 20.12 25.24 11.83
N SER A 211 19.41 25.33 12.95
CA SER A 211 19.90 24.85 14.25
C SER A 211 20.03 23.32 14.31
N ASP A 212 19.09 22.60 13.69
CA ASP A 212 19.07 21.14 13.58
C ASP A 212 19.75 20.63 12.30
N ALA A 213 20.47 21.47 11.56
CA ALA A 213 21.21 21.05 10.38
C ALA A 213 22.35 20.08 10.75
N ASN A 214 22.35 18.91 10.10
CA ASN A 214 23.47 17.98 10.08
C ASN A 214 24.49 18.46 9.05
N PRO A 215 25.79 18.50 9.39
CA PRO A 215 26.78 18.98 8.45
C PRO A 215 27.00 17.97 7.30
N TYR A 216 27.43 18.42 6.12
CA TYR A 216 27.71 17.52 4.98
C TYR A 216 28.63 16.34 5.33
N LYS A 217 29.57 16.53 6.27
CA LYS A 217 30.42 15.44 6.80
C LYS A 217 29.62 14.30 7.46
N ALA A 218 28.48 14.59 8.08
CA ALA A 218 27.59 13.58 8.67
C ALA A 218 26.98 12.68 7.58
N PHE A 219 26.65 13.24 6.40
CA PHE A 219 26.21 12.43 5.27
C PHE A 219 27.32 11.51 4.74
N ARG A 220 28.58 11.99 4.71
CA ARG A 220 29.72 11.12 4.37
C ARG A 220 29.92 10.00 5.40
N GLN A 221 29.70 10.28 6.68
CA GLN A 221 29.72 9.28 7.75
C GLN A 221 28.61 8.26 7.57
N LEU A 222 27.39 8.69 7.23
CA LEU A 222 26.28 7.79 6.87
C LEU A 222 26.71 6.82 5.77
N LYS A 223 27.28 7.34 4.66
CA LYS A 223 27.75 6.50 3.55
C LYS A 223 28.79 5.48 3.99
N ALA A 224 29.79 5.92 4.74
CA ALA A 224 30.83 5.03 5.26
C ALA A 224 30.24 3.96 6.20
N HIS A 225 29.28 4.34 7.04
CA HIS A 225 28.61 3.44 7.97
C HIS A 225 27.75 2.39 7.24
N VAL A 226 26.99 2.82 6.22
CA VAL A 226 26.22 1.89 5.38
C VAL A 226 27.14 0.89 4.68
N LEU A 227 28.25 1.35 4.08
CA LEU A 227 29.23 0.47 3.45
C LEU A 227 29.87 -0.51 4.45
N ASP A 228 30.16 -0.07 5.67
CA ASP A 228 30.67 -0.96 6.73
C ASP A 228 29.62 -2.00 7.16
N LEU A 229 28.34 -1.61 7.31
CA LEU A 229 27.26 -2.54 7.62
C LEU A 229 27.03 -3.54 6.49
N GLU A 230 27.07 -3.09 5.23
CA GLU A 230 27.00 -3.97 4.06
C GLU A 230 28.20 -4.93 4.04
N SER A 231 29.42 -4.44 4.24
CA SER A 231 30.62 -5.29 4.31
C SER A 231 30.56 -6.29 5.46
N LYS A 232 30.06 -5.89 6.64
CA LYS A 232 29.87 -6.80 7.78
C LYS A 232 28.80 -7.84 7.47
N ARG A 233 27.71 -7.45 6.83
CA ARG A 233 26.67 -8.38 6.38
C ARG A 233 27.20 -9.36 5.34
N GLU A 234 28.02 -8.90 4.39
CA GLU A 234 28.69 -9.76 3.41
C GLU A 234 29.80 -10.64 4.01
N LYS A 235 30.53 -10.17 5.03
CA LYS A 235 31.54 -10.97 5.76
C LYS A 235 30.90 -11.98 6.72
N ALA A 236 29.73 -11.64 7.27
CA ALA A 236 28.91 -12.54 8.06
C ALA A 236 28.25 -13.62 7.19
N LYS A 237 28.17 -13.42 5.87
CA LYS A 237 28.03 -14.52 4.92
C LYS A 237 29.40 -15.23 4.86
N LEU A 238 29.48 -16.44 5.42
CA LEU A 238 30.71 -17.25 5.45
C LEU A 238 31.33 -17.38 4.04
N PRO A 239 32.67 -17.33 3.91
CA PRO A 239 33.32 -17.58 2.63
C PRO A 239 33.22 -19.07 2.25
N PRO A 240 33.14 -19.40 0.95
CA PRO A 240 33.08 -20.78 0.48
C PRO A 240 34.49 -21.40 0.53
N GLY A 241 34.64 -22.46 1.34
CA GLY A 241 35.70 -23.46 1.19
C GLY A 241 37.02 -23.18 1.91
N GLN A 242 37.27 -23.93 2.98
CA GLN A 242 38.60 -24.48 3.26
C GLN A 242 38.41 -25.98 3.53
N GLY A 243 38.79 -26.78 2.53
CA GLY A 243 38.47 -28.21 2.46
C GLY A 243 39.25 -29.05 3.47
N SER A 244 38.54 -29.93 4.18
CA SER A 244 39.15 -31.17 4.68
C SER A 244 39.15 -32.19 3.55
N ASN A 245 40.27 -32.86 3.34
CA ASN A 245 40.53 -33.89 2.32
C ASN A 245 39.60 -35.11 2.45
N VAL A 246 38.34 -34.99 2.03
CA VAL A 246 37.43 -36.11 1.82
C VAL A 246 36.70 -35.87 0.51
N VAL A 247 36.97 -36.70 -0.49
CA VAL A 247 36.28 -36.70 -1.78
C VAL A 247 34.90 -37.34 -1.59
N PRO A 248 33.77 -36.62 -1.79
CA PRO A 248 32.46 -37.25 -1.85
C PRO A 248 32.11 -37.56 -3.31
N LEU A 249 31.84 -38.83 -3.58
CA LEU A 249 31.22 -39.28 -4.82
C LEU A 249 29.79 -38.72 -4.89
N ARG A 250 29.57 -37.78 -5.83
CA ARG A 250 28.31 -37.09 -6.23
C ARG A 250 28.13 -35.68 -5.65
N SER A 251 28.11 -34.70 -6.55
CA SER A 251 27.74 -33.31 -6.25
C SER A 251 26.25 -33.17 -5.92
N PRO A 252 25.87 -32.59 -4.76
CA PRO A 252 24.54 -32.07 -4.54
C PRO A 252 24.33 -30.82 -5.41
N ALA A 253 23.14 -30.67 -5.97
CA ALA A 253 22.74 -29.47 -6.70
C ALA A 253 22.94 -28.21 -5.84
N SER A 254 23.39 -27.13 -6.46
CA SER A 254 23.69 -25.84 -5.83
C SER A 254 22.56 -25.36 -4.91
N LEU A 255 22.89 -25.04 -3.66
CA LEU A 255 21.95 -24.46 -2.70
C LEU A 255 21.57 -23.02 -3.12
N PRO A 256 20.28 -22.63 -3.06
CA PRO A 256 19.84 -21.26 -3.35
C PRO A 256 20.30 -20.28 -2.26
N ASP A 257 21.00 -19.22 -2.65
CA ASP A 257 21.50 -18.12 -1.80
C ASP A 257 20.40 -17.08 -1.49
N ASN A 258 19.26 -17.55 -0.97
CA ASN A 258 18.13 -16.70 -0.57
C ASN A 258 17.65 -17.04 0.84
N ALA A 259 17.00 -16.07 1.50
CA ALA A 259 16.53 -16.21 2.89
C ALA A 259 15.60 -17.44 3.08
N ASP A 260 14.80 -17.76 2.06
CA ASP A 260 13.91 -18.91 2.05
C ASP A 260 14.69 -20.25 2.03
N GLY A 261 15.77 -20.33 1.25
CA GLY A 261 16.67 -21.49 1.22
C GLY A 261 17.37 -21.73 2.56
N HIS A 262 17.76 -20.66 3.27
CA HIS A 262 18.30 -20.76 4.63
C HIS A 262 17.26 -21.26 5.63
N LEU A 263 16.02 -20.76 5.56
CA LEU A 263 14.94 -21.23 6.43
C LEU A 263 14.68 -22.72 6.20
N VAL A 264 14.56 -23.15 4.94
CA VAL A 264 14.40 -24.57 4.59
C VAL A 264 15.56 -25.41 5.11
N THR A 265 16.81 -24.97 4.91
CA THR A 265 17.98 -25.70 5.40
C THR A 265 18.01 -25.78 6.93
N THR A 266 17.50 -24.76 7.63
CA THR A 266 17.37 -24.78 9.10
C THR A 266 16.32 -25.81 9.56
N VAL A 267 15.22 -25.94 8.82
CA VAL A 267 14.11 -26.84 9.17
C VAL A 267 14.41 -28.30 8.81
N PHE A 268 15.06 -28.55 7.67
CA PHE A 268 15.29 -29.89 7.12
C PHE A 268 16.75 -30.38 7.19
N GLY A 269 17.69 -29.52 7.60
CA GLY A 269 19.14 -29.79 7.59
C GLY A 269 19.79 -29.75 6.20
N HIS A 270 18.99 -29.81 5.13
CA HIS A 270 19.40 -29.73 3.72
C HIS A 270 18.21 -29.25 2.87
N LEU A 271 18.41 -28.95 1.58
CA LEU A 271 17.31 -28.68 0.65
C LEU A 271 16.73 -29.99 0.11
N PRO A 272 15.47 -30.35 0.40
CA PRO A 272 14.88 -31.57 -0.13
C PRO A 272 14.76 -31.54 -1.66
N SER A 273 14.95 -32.69 -2.29
CA SER A 273 14.95 -32.81 -3.75
C SER A 273 13.65 -32.30 -4.38
N GLY A 274 13.77 -31.41 -5.36
CA GLY A 274 12.62 -30.82 -6.07
C GLY A 274 11.85 -29.76 -5.28
N MET A 275 12.27 -29.41 -4.07
CA MET A 275 11.63 -28.36 -3.28
C MET A 275 11.98 -26.98 -3.84
N ASN A 276 10.95 -26.20 -4.18
CA ASN A 276 11.07 -24.75 -4.30
C ASN A 276 10.97 -24.12 -2.90
N ALA A 277 12.06 -23.50 -2.42
CA ALA A 277 12.14 -22.93 -1.08
C ALA A 277 11.18 -21.74 -0.88
N GLU A 278 11.02 -20.88 -1.89
CA GLU A 278 10.09 -19.73 -1.84
C GLU A 278 8.64 -20.22 -1.71
N SER A 279 8.20 -21.16 -2.55
CA SER A 279 6.86 -21.73 -2.50
C SER A 279 6.56 -22.40 -1.15
N TRP A 280 7.55 -23.12 -0.58
CA TRP A 280 7.40 -23.75 0.72
C TRP A 280 7.29 -22.71 1.85
N CYS A 281 8.14 -21.68 1.83
CA CYS A 281 8.12 -20.60 2.82
C CYS A 281 6.83 -19.78 2.75
N ARG A 282 6.34 -19.45 1.55
CA ARG A 282 5.05 -18.76 1.37
C ARG A 282 3.89 -19.65 1.82
N GLY A 283 3.94 -20.95 1.57
CA GLY A 283 2.95 -21.90 2.07
C GLY A 283 2.90 -21.96 3.60
N ARG A 284 4.09 -21.97 4.24
CA ARG A 284 4.21 -21.87 5.70
C ARG A 284 3.59 -20.58 6.23
N GLN A 285 3.81 -19.45 5.56
CA GLN A 285 3.22 -18.17 5.93
C GLN A 285 1.69 -18.17 5.80
N PHE A 286 1.15 -18.62 4.67
CA PHE A 286 -0.29 -18.76 4.49
C PHE A 286 -0.93 -19.67 5.55
N SER A 287 -0.24 -20.73 5.97
CA SER A 287 -0.72 -21.60 7.05
C SER A 287 -0.86 -20.87 8.40
N ILE A 288 0.00 -19.87 8.67
CA ILE A 288 0.02 -19.08 9.92
C ILE A 288 -0.97 -17.93 9.88
N GLU A 289 -1.06 -17.23 8.75
CA GLU A 289 -1.75 -15.95 8.66
C GLU A 289 -3.12 -16.06 7.96
N GLY A 290 -3.35 -17.13 7.19
CA GLY A 290 -4.43 -17.17 6.21
C GLY A 290 -4.14 -16.24 5.04
N LEU A 291 -5.17 -15.88 4.27
CA LEU A 291 -5.01 -14.84 3.25
C LEU A 291 -4.89 -13.47 3.93
N THR A 292 -3.95 -12.65 3.48
CA THR A 292 -3.67 -11.31 4.03
C THR A 292 -4.09 -10.18 3.08
N GLY A 293 -4.42 -10.51 1.84
CA GLY A 293 -4.85 -9.53 0.85
C GLY A 293 -5.61 -10.16 -0.33
N PRO A 294 -6.27 -9.32 -1.15
CA PRO A 294 -7.00 -9.78 -2.32
C PRO A 294 -6.06 -10.43 -3.34
N SER A 295 -6.63 -11.28 -4.21
CA SER A 295 -5.91 -11.94 -5.32
C SER A 295 -4.81 -12.94 -4.91
N GLN A 296 -4.71 -13.31 -3.64
CA GLN A 296 -3.74 -14.30 -3.15
C GLN A 296 -4.20 -15.77 -3.27
N ARG A 297 -5.49 -16.03 -3.52
CA ARG A 297 -6.08 -17.39 -3.48
C ARG A 297 -5.32 -18.43 -4.31
N ALA A 298 -5.06 -18.15 -5.59
CA ALA A 298 -4.42 -19.13 -6.47
C ALA A 298 -2.97 -19.43 -6.05
N GLU A 299 -2.27 -18.40 -5.57
CA GLU A 299 -0.91 -18.53 -5.04
C GLU A 299 -0.91 -19.34 -3.74
N ALA A 300 -1.87 -19.08 -2.84
CA ALA A 300 -2.04 -19.82 -1.60
C ALA A 300 -2.35 -21.30 -1.86
N ILE A 301 -3.25 -21.62 -2.81
CA ILE A 301 -3.54 -23.01 -3.20
C ILE A 301 -2.25 -23.74 -3.61
N PHE A 302 -1.43 -23.10 -4.45
CA PHE A 302 -0.18 -23.69 -4.91
C PHE A 302 0.84 -23.87 -3.78
N CYS A 303 1.06 -22.82 -2.99
CA CYS A 303 2.07 -22.81 -1.94
C CYS A 303 1.69 -23.72 -0.75
N LEU A 304 0.41 -23.77 -0.37
CA LEU A 304 -0.07 -24.65 0.71
C LEU A 304 0.07 -26.13 0.32
N ASN A 305 -0.27 -26.49 -0.92
CA ASN A 305 -0.05 -27.85 -1.43
C ASN A 305 1.44 -28.22 -1.40
N HIS A 306 2.32 -27.29 -1.80
CA HIS A 306 3.76 -27.49 -1.78
C HIS A 306 4.30 -27.60 -0.34
N TYR A 307 3.79 -26.81 0.59
CA TYR A 307 4.14 -26.89 2.02
C TYR A 307 3.72 -28.23 2.65
N LEU A 308 2.48 -28.67 2.38
CA LEU A 308 1.96 -29.96 2.85
C LEU A 308 2.70 -31.16 2.27
N PHE A 309 3.14 -31.07 1.00
CA PHE A 309 3.88 -32.14 0.34
C PHE A 309 5.16 -32.50 1.10
N TYR A 310 5.92 -31.50 1.56
CA TYR A 310 7.18 -31.70 2.28
C TYR A 310 7.02 -31.73 3.82
N GLY A 311 5.91 -31.20 4.35
CA GLY A 311 5.68 -31.05 5.79
C GLY A 311 6.50 -29.91 6.42
N ASP A 312 6.49 -29.83 7.74
CA ASP A 312 7.31 -28.90 8.55
C ASP A 312 7.69 -29.56 9.88
N PRO A 313 8.86 -30.22 9.95
CA PRO A 313 9.36 -30.83 11.18
C PRO A 313 9.46 -29.85 12.36
N SER A 314 9.80 -28.58 12.11
CA SER A 314 9.90 -27.55 13.15
C SER A 314 8.56 -27.24 13.83
N ARG A 315 7.46 -27.57 13.16
CA ARG A 315 6.08 -27.37 13.65
C ARG A 315 5.34 -28.68 13.86
N ASN A 316 6.06 -29.81 13.86
CA ASN A 316 5.50 -31.14 14.02
C ASN A 316 4.44 -31.50 12.94
N LEU A 317 4.58 -30.91 11.74
CA LEU A 317 3.72 -31.20 10.60
C LEU A 317 4.35 -32.29 9.74
N HIS A 318 3.66 -33.42 9.63
CA HIS A 318 4.13 -34.54 8.84
C HIS A 318 3.96 -34.27 7.34
N ALA A 319 4.92 -34.76 6.55
CA ALA A 319 4.83 -34.71 5.10
C ALA A 319 3.63 -35.54 4.61
N MET A 320 2.82 -34.93 3.75
CA MET A 320 1.80 -35.59 2.94
C MET A 320 2.36 -35.68 1.51
N GLY A 321 3.36 -36.53 1.29
CA GLY A 321 4.04 -36.70 0.00
C GLY A 321 3.22 -37.50 -1.02
N TYR A 322 3.86 -38.41 -1.74
CA TYR A 322 3.16 -39.27 -2.71
C TYR A 322 2.06 -40.14 -2.06
N GLY A 323 0.92 -40.28 -2.74
CA GLY A 323 -0.21 -41.10 -2.28
C GLY A 323 -1.15 -40.40 -1.29
N PHE A 324 -0.94 -39.11 -1.04
CA PHE A 324 -1.80 -38.27 -0.18
C PHE A 324 -2.46 -37.11 -0.96
N GLU A 325 -2.64 -37.27 -2.27
CA GLU A 325 -3.17 -36.22 -3.15
C GLU A 325 -4.59 -35.80 -2.75
N GLU A 326 -5.45 -36.75 -2.41
CA GLU A 326 -6.84 -36.50 -2.01
C GLU A 326 -6.91 -35.77 -0.67
N GLU A 327 -6.10 -36.18 0.30
CA GLU A 327 -6.03 -35.59 1.62
C GLU A 327 -5.44 -34.17 1.59
N ARG A 328 -4.44 -33.92 0.73
CA ARG A 328 -3.92 -32.56 0.51
C ARG A 328 -4.97 -31.64 -0.11
N ASP A 329 -5.67 -32.11 -1.15
CA ASP A 329 -6.70 -31.32 -1.81
C ASP A 329 -7.80 -30.94 -0.82
N TRP A 330 -8.29 -31.92 -0.06
CA TRP A 330 -9.29 -31.69 0.98
C TRP A 330 -8.79 -30.72 2.06
N ALA A 331 -7.58 -30.93 2.58
CA ALA A 331 -7.02 -30.09 3.63
C ALA A 331 -6.84 -28.62 3.21
N VAL A 332 -6.42 -28.36 1.97
CA VAL A 332 -6.26 -26.99 1.44
C VAL A 332 -7.62 -26.33 1.21
N LYS A 333 -8.61 -27.07 0.72
CA LYS A 333 -9.99 -26.58 0.56
C LYS A 333 -10.58 -26.15 1.90
N GLU A 334 -10.56 -27.05 2.88
CA GLU A 334 -11.10 -26.78 4.22
C GLU A 334 -10.34 -25.63 4.91
N PHE A 335 -9.01 -25.61 4.78
CA PHE A 335 -8.21 -24.51 5.31
C PHE A 335 -8.60 -23.15 4.71
N LEU A 336 -8.75 -23.06 3.38
CA LEU A 336 -9.08 -21.80 2.72
C LEU A 336 -10.53 -21.37 2.96
N GLU A 337 -11.48 -22.29 3.11
CA GLU A 337 -12.83 -21.95 3.57
C GLU A 337 -12.78 -21.27 4.95
N ALA A 338 -11.99 -21.81 5.87
CA ALA A 338 -11.87 -21.26 7.23
C ALA A 338 -11.00 -19.99 7.30
N ARG A 339 -9.98 -19.86 6.45
CA ARG A 339 -8.84 -18.92 6.64
C ARG A 339 -8.59 -18.00 5.45
N HIS A 340 -9.61 -17.74 4.63
CA HIS A 340 -9.52 -16.72 3.58
C HIS A 340 -9.71 -15.28 4.09
N ASN A 341 -10.08 -15.10 5.36
CA ASN A 341 -10.16 -13.80 6.06
C ASN A 341 -10.94 -12.70 5.29
N GLY A 342 -11.97 -13.09 4.52
CA GLY A 342 -12.73 -12.15 3.67
C GLY A 342 -12.04 -11.68 2.38
N TYR A 343 -10.80 -12.11 2.09
CA TYR A 343 -10.03 -11.64 0.93
C TYR A 343 -10.29 -12.38 -0.39
N SER A 344 -11.17 -13.39 -0.38
CA SER A 344 -11.57 -14.14 -1.57
C SER A 344 -13.07 -13.99 -1.81
N SER A 345 -13.44 -13.08 -2.72
CA SER A 345 -14.85 -12.84 -3.07
C SER A 345 -15.55 -14.08 -3.63
N ASP A 346 -14.81 -14.96 -4.28
CA ASP A 346 -15.36 -16.18 -4.88
C ASP A 346 -15.72 -17.21 -3.82
N ILE A 347 -14.89 -17.34 -2.77
CA ILE A 347 -15.17 -18.21 -1.62
C ILE A 347 -16.32 -17.63 -0.80
N SER A 348 -16.29 -16.32 -0.51
CA SER A 348 -17.38 -15.64 0.23
C SER A 348 -18.74 -15.69 -0.48
N ARG A 349 -18.75 -15.88 -1.81
CA ARG A 349 -19.98 -16.04 -2.61
C ARG A 349 -20.36 -17.50 -2.86
N GLY A 350 -19.63 -18.46 -2.30
CA GLY A 350 -19.89 -19.89 -2.47
C GLY A 350 -19.78 -20.37 -3.93
N ARG A 351 -18.85 -19.80 -4.73
CA ARG A 351 -18.66 -20.27 -6.10
C ARG A 351 -18.04 -21.67 -6.12
N ALA A 352 -18.70 -22.61 -6.80
CA ALA A 352 -18.28 -24.01 -6.86
C ALA A 352 -16.86 -24.20 -7.44
N ASP A 353 -16.46 -23.37 -8.40
CA ASP A 353 -15.15 -23.44 -9.05
C ASP A 353 -14.02 -22.77 -8.25
N ALA A 354 -14.33 -22.17 -7.10
CA ALA A 354 -13.40 -21.30 -6.39
C ALA A 354 -12.13 -22.02 -5.92
N LEU A 355 -12.24 -23.32 -5.61
CA LEU A 355 -11.15 -24.14 -5.09
C LEU A 355 -10.83 -25.35 -5.99
N GLU A 356 -11.45 -25.49 -7.17
CA GLU A 356 -11.20 -26.60 -8.10
C GLU A 356 -9.74 -26.69 -8.55
N GLN A 357 -9.02 -25.58 -8.53
CA GLN A 357 -7.58 -25.55 -8.85
C GLN A 357 -6.73 -26.34 -7.85
N SER A 358 -7.24 -26.59 -6.65
CA SER A 358 -6.54 -27.32 -5.58
C SER A 358 -6.27 -28.77 -5.96
N ALA A 359 -7.20 -29.47 -6.60
CA ALA A 359 -6.98 -30.86 -7.05
C ALA A 359 -5.76 -30.94 -7.98
N ARG A 360 -5.62 -30.00 -8.92
CA ARG A 360 -4.44 -29.94 -9.81
C ARG A 360 -3.15 -29.63 -9.07
N ALA A 361 -3.20 -28.76 -8.07
CA ALA A 361 -2.04 -28.42 -7.25
C ALA A 361 -1.64 -29.59 -6.33
N ALA A 362 -2.61 -30.37 -5.83
CA ALA A 362 -2.37 -31.56 -5.03
C ALA A 362 -1.68 -32.65 -5.87
N HIS A 363 -2.06 -32.84 -7.14
CA HIS A 363 -1.37 -33.76 -8.05
C HIS A 363 0.00 -33.26 -8.57
N TRP A 364 0.53 -32.16 -8.04
CA TRP A 364 1.86 -31.67 -8.42
C TRP A 364 2.95 -32.69 -8.10
N ARG A 365 3.89 -32.86 -9.04
CA ARG A 365 5.09 -33.68 -8.87
C ARG A 365 6.36 -32.87 -9.16
N PRO A 366 7.49 -33.17 -8.48
CA PRO A 366 8.80 -32.60 -8.80
C PRO A 366 9.19 -32.84 -10.25
N PRO A 367 9.90 -31.91 -10.93
CA PRO A 367 10.30 -32.05 -12.33
C PRO A 367 11.02 -33.37 -12.67
N SER A 368 11.80 -33.92 -11.73
CA SER A 368 12.54 -35.17 -11.88
C SER A 368 11.67 -36.43 -11.95
N LYS A 369 10.40 -36.35 -11.54
CA LYS A 369 9.45 -37.49 -11.46
C LYS A 369 8.19 -37.25 -12.31
N ARG A 370 8.25 -36.33 -13.28
CA ARG A 370 7.16 -36.08 -14.23
C ARG A 370 7.36 -36.99 -15.45
N ASP A 371 6.43 -37.90 -15.68
CA ASP A 371 6.46 -38.80 -16.85
C ASP A 371 6.13 -38.09 -18.18
N ALA A 372 5.84 -36.77 -18.14
CA ALA A 372 5.52 -35.97 -19.31
C ALA A 372 6.02 -34.53 -19.21
N SER A 373 6.47 -33.98 -20.34
CA SER A 373 6.83 -32.57 -20.50
C SER A 373 5.64 -31.65 -20.15
N PRO A 374 5.87 -30.54 -19.41
CA PRO A 374 4.80 -29.68 -18.91
C PRO A 374 4.00 -29.08 -20.08
N ARG A 375 2.69 -29.37 -20.13
CA ARG A 375 1.77 -28.72 -21.08
C ARG A 375 1.41 -27.33 -20.56
N THR A 376 1.84 -26.30 -21.27
CA THR A 376 1.46 -24.91 -20.99
C THR A 376 -0.05 -24.75 -21.21
N TYR A 377 -0.78 -24.36 -20.17
CA TYR A 377 -2.21 -24.08 -20.28
C TYR A 377 -2.43 -22.78 -21.06
N THR A 378 -2.94 -22.89 -22.29
CA THR A 378 -3.54 -21.76 -23.01
C THR A 378 -5.04 -21.77 -22.77
N ALA A 379 -5.55 -20.75 -22.08
CA ALA A 379 -6.98 -20.58 -21.90
C ALA A 379 -7.67 -20.44 -23.27
N VAL A 380 -8.45 -21.45 -23.68
CA VAL A 380 -9.28 -21.39 -24.88
C VAL A 380 -10.43 -20.43 -24.57
N ARG A 381 -10.34 -19.19 -25.05
CA ARG A 381 -11.42 -18.21 -24.91
C ARG A 381 -12.60 -18.66 -25.77
N PRO A 382 -13.82 -18.75 -25.23
CA PRO A 382 -14.99 -19.10 -26.02
C PRO A 382 -15.16 -18.15 -27.21
N ILE A 383 -15.45 -18.69 -28.40
CA ILE A 383 -15.62 -17.91 -29.65
C ILE A 383 -16.71 -16.83 -29.48
N SER A 384 -17.74 -17.11 -28.68
CA SER A 384 -18.80 -16.17 -28.33
C SER A 384 -18.27 -14.92 -27.60
N TRP A 385 -17.27 -15.07 -26.73
CA TRP A 385 -16.65 -13.98 -26.00
C TRP A 385 -15.77 -13.09 -26.88
N ILE A 386 -15.06 -13.70 -27.84
CA ILE A 386 -14.26 -12.97 -28.84
C ILE A 386 -15.20 -12.10 -29.69
N ARG A 387 -16.26 -12.72 -30.25
CA ARG A 387 -17.27 -12.01 -31.05
C ARG A 387 -17.98 -10.89 -30.28
N ALA A 388 -18.36 -11.13 -29.02
CA ALA A 388 -19.02 -10.13 -28.19
C ALA A 388 -18.11 -8.93 -27.88
N ASN A 389 -16.82 -9.16 -27.63
CA ASN A 389 -15.86 -8.09 -27.39
C ASN A 389 -15.56 -7.29 -28.67
N ASP A 390 -15.46 -7.97 -29.82
CA ASP A 390 -15.27 -7.32 -31.12
C ASP A 390 -16.49 -6.46 -31.51
N ASN A 391 -17.69 -6.94 -31.23
CA ASN A 391 -18.92 -6.16 -31.43
C ASN A 391 -18.96 -4.91 -30.54
N LYS A 392 -18.62 -5.04 -29.23
CA LYS A 392 -18.53 -3.89 -28.32
C LYS A 392 -17.48 -2.87 -28.76
N LYS A 393 -16.34 -3.34 -29.28
CA LYS A 393 -15.29 -2.48 -29.84
C LYS A 393 -15.79 -1.73 -31.07
N ARG A 394 -16.46 -2.41 -32.00
CA ARG A 394 -17.04 -1.79 -33.20
C ARG A 394 -18.10 -0.75 -32.85
N ASP A 395 -19.01 -1.06 -31.93
CA ASP A 395 -20.06 -0.15 -31.49
C ASP A 395 -19.48 1.12 -30.84
N ALA A 396 -18.49 0.97 -29.96
CA ALA A 396 -17.83 2.11 -29.34
C ALA A 396 -17.16 3.03 -30.37
N ARG A 397 -16.45 2.44 -31.36
CA ARG A 397 -15.81 3.21 -32.44
C ARG A 397 -16.83 3.94 -33.31
N LYS A 398 -17.95 3.27 -33.65
CA LYS A 398 -19.03 3.86 -34.45
C LYS A 398 -19.64 5.08 -33.76
N LYS A 399 -19.96 4.96 -32.46
CA LYS A 399 -20.52 6.07 -31.68
C LYS A 399 -19.59 7.27 -31.58
N ILE A 400 -18.28 7.02 -31.39
CA ILE A 400 -17.27 8.08 -31.35
C ILE A 400 -17.17 8.79 -32.71
N GLN A 401 -17.17 8.03 -33.81
CA GLN A 401 -17.13 8.59 -35.17
C GLN A 401 -18.37 9.44 -35.48
N GLU A 402 -19.56 8.94 -35.17
CA GLU A 402 -20.83 9.66 -35.41
C GLU A 402 -20.91 10.99 -34.61
N ALA A 403 -20.44 10.97 -33.36
CA ALA A 403 -20.35 12.16 -32.53
C ALA A 403 -19.32 13.16 -33.08
N LEU A 404 -18.15 12.68 -33.50
CA LEU A 404 -17.09 13.50 -34.08
C LEU A 404 -17.54 14.13 -35.41
N ASP A 405 -18.18 13.38 -36.29
CA ASP A 405 -18.69 13.87 -37.57
C ASP A 405 -19.78 14.93 -37.37
N SER A 406 -20.64 14.75 -36.37
CA SER A 406 -21.67 15.73 -35.99
C SER A 406 -21.04 17.02 -35.46
N MET A 407 -19.96 16.94 -34.70
CA MET A 407 -19.20 18.10 -34.23
C MET A 407 -18.44 18.81 -35.36
N LYS A 408 -17.85 18.06 -36.29
CA LYS A 408 -17.19 18.61 -37.48
C LYS A 408 -18.16 19.39 -38.35
N LYS A 409 -19.40 18.92 -38.52
CA LYS A 409 -20.47 19.64 -39.24
C LYS A 409 -20.84 20.98 -38.61
N LEU A 410 -20.65 21.13 -37.29
CA LEU A 410 -20.93 22.38 -36.56
C LEU A 410 -19.80 23.40 -36.67
N GLY A 411 -18.64 23.04 -37.23
CA GLY A 411 -17.54 23.96 -37.54
C GLY A 411 -16.91 24.67 -36.32
N ARG A 412 -17.03 24.08 -35.12
CA ARG A 412 -16.49 24.65 -33.87
C ARG A 412 -15.56 23.69 -33.16
N SER A 413 -14.61 24.22 -32.40
CA SER A 413 -13.77 23.44 -31.49
C SER A 413 -14.63 22.70 -30.46
N PHE A 414 -14.27 21.47 -30.12
CA PHE A 414 -14.95 20.66 -29.12
C PHE A 414 -13.97 20.20 -28.03
N THR A 415 -14.46 20.01 -26.81
CA THR A 415 -13.69 19.44 -25.70
C THR A 415 -13.85 17.93 -25.62
N THR A 416 -12.90 17.24 -24.98
CA THR A 416 -13.03 15.80 -24.71
C THR A 416 -14.23 15.46 -23.81
N VAL A 417 -14.76 16.43 -23.06
CA VAL A 417 -15.97 16.28 -22.23
C VAL A 417 -17.22 16.28 -23.10
N GLU A 418 -17.31 17.21 -24.05
CA GLU A 418 -18.43 17.27 -25.00
C GLU A 418 -18.44 16.04 -25.90
N LEU A 419 -17.27 15.58 -26.37
CA LEU A 419 -17.18 14.37 -27.20
C LEU A 419 -17.62 13.11 -26.43
N GLU A 420 -17.32 13.04 -25.13
CA GLU A 420 -17.79 11.97 -24.25
C GLU A 420 -19.32 11.95 -24.11
N GLU A 421 -19.91 13.12 -23.86
CA GLU A 421 -21.37 13.29 -23.71
C GLU A 421 -22.11 12.96 -25.01
N ASN A 422 -21.60 13.42 -26.16
CA ASN A 422 -22.25 13.19 -27.45
C ASN A 422 -22.07 11.76 -27.97
N ALA A 423 -20.92 11.11 -27.70
CA ALA A 423 -20.71 9.72 -28.07
C ALA A 423 -21.40 8.73 -27.11
N GLY A 424 -21.80 9.16 -25.91
CA GLY A 424 -22.43 8.29 -24.91
C GLY A 424 -21.52 7.14 -24.47
N VAL A 425 -20.22 7.37 -24.43
CA VAL A 425 -19.19 6.40 -24.02
C VAL A 425 -18.35 6.99 -22.90
N SER A 426 -17.81 6.15 -22.00
CA SER A 426 -16.95 6.65 -20.91
C SER A 426 -15.64 7.25 -21.43
N ARG A 427 -15.07 8.21 -20.70
CA ARG A 427 -13.73 8.78 -20.96
C ARG A 427 -12.66 7.72 -21.18
N ARG A 428 -12.66 6.63 -20.41
CA ARG A 428 -11.70 5.52 -20.58
C ARG A 428 -11.84 4.82 -21.93
N THR A 429 -13.05 4.67 -22.44
CA THR A 429 -13.32 4.09 -23.77
C THR A 429 -12.90 5.05 -24.88
N LEU A 430 -13.11 6.36 -24.68
CA LEU A 430 -12.70 7.41 -25.62
C LEU A 430 -11.18 7.42 -25.83
N TYR A 431 -10.38 7.38 -24.74
CA TYR A 431 -8.91 7.33 -24.81
C TYR A 431 -8.35 6.00 -25.35
N LYS A 432 -9.13 4.92 -25.34
CA LYS A 432 -8.74 3.64 -25.96
C LYS A 432 -8.92 3.65 -27.49
N HIS A 433 -9.63 4.63 -28.01
CA HIS A 433 -9.91 4.84 -29.43
C HIS A 433 -9.51 6.27 -29.85
N ASP A 434 -8.39 6.74 -29.31
CA ASP A 434 -7.86 8.08 -29.58
C ASP A 434 -7.34 8.24 -31.01
N ASP A 435 -7.04 7.13 -31.67
CA ASP A 435 -6.77 7.03 -33.11
C ASP A 435 -7.87 7.64 -34.00
N ILE A 436 -9.10 7.77 -33.49
CA ILE A 436 -10.25 8.29 -34.26
C ILE A 436 -10.38 9.81 -34.17
N TRP A 437 -10.06 10.41 -33.01
CA TRP A 437 -10.48 11.79 -32.70
C TRP A 437 -9.34 12.71 -32.26
N ARG A 438 -8.19 12.15 -31.86
CA ARG A 438 -7.08 12.94 -31.29
C ARG A 438 -6.48 13.90 -32.31
N GLN A 439 -6.26 13.44 -33.54
CA GLN A 439 -5.70 14.30 -34.59
C GLN A 439 -6.62 15.47 -34.92
N ASP A 440 -7.93 15.22 -35.07
CA ASP A 440 -8.91 16.28 -35.32
C ASP A 440 -9.01 17.28 -34.17
N TYR A 441 -8.87 16.80 -32.92
CA TYR A 441 -8.81 17.65 -31.73
C TYR A 441 -7.55 18.53 -31.72
N GLU A 442 -6.40 17.97 -32.09
CA GLU A 442 -5.11 18.68 -32.18
C GLU A 442 -5.10 19.69 -33.34
N ASP A 443 -5.68 19.35 -34.49
CA ASP A 443 -5.81 20.23 -35.66
C ASP A 443 -6.73 21.43 -35.36
N LEU A 444 -7.83 21.21 -34.62
CA LEU A 444 -8.71 22.28 -34.13
C LEU A 444 -8.01 23.16 -33.07
N ALA A 445 -7.16 22.56 -32.23
CA ALA A 445 -6.38 23.31 -31.25
C ALA A 445 -5.27 24.14 -31.91
N ALA A 446 -4.65 23.66 -32.99
CA ALA A 446 -3.63 24.40 -33.73
C ALA A 446 -4.19 25.71 -34.33
N GLY A 447 -5.44 25.70 -34.81
CA GLY A 447 -6.14 26.92 -35.26
C GLY A 447 -6.42 27.94 -34.14
N PHE A 448 -6.61 27.47 -32.90
CA PHE A 448 -6.78 28.31 -31.71
C PHE A 448 -5.48 29.00 -31.28
N PHE A 449 -4.31 28.37 -31.49
CA PHE A 449 -3.02 28.98 -31.18
C PHE A 449 -2.48 29.88 -32.30
N ALA A 450 -2.88 29.66 -33.56
CA ALA A 450 -2.50 30.52 -34.68
C ALA A 450 -3.11 31.94 -34.61
N SER A 451 -4.29 32.10 -33.99
CA SER A 451 -4.90 33.41 -33.73
C SER A 451 -4.33 34.12 -32.49
N CYS A 452 -3.51 33.42 -31.69
CA CYS A 452 -2.93 33.93 -30.44
C CYS A 452 -1.43 34.23 -30.56
N VAL A 453 -1.00 34.72 -31.72
CA VAL A 453 0.35 35.27 -31.88
C VAL A 453 0.17 36.76 -32.11
N HIS A 454 0.28 37.58 -31.04
CA HIS A 454 0.86 38.95 -31.03
C HIS A 454 0.52 39.82 -29.80
N GLU A 455 -0.29 39.41 -28.82
CA GLU A 455 -0.63 40.31 -27.70
C GLU A 455 -0.30 39.70 -26.33
N TYR A 456 0.99 39.59 -26.01
CA TYR A 456 1.41 39.46 -24.61
C TYR A 456 2.76 40.13 -24.40
N ASN A 457 2.83 41.42 -24.76
CA ASN A 457 3.88 42.36 -24.33
C ASN A 457 3.45 43.79 -24.69
N ALA A 458 2.36 44.29 -24.11
CA ALA A 458 2.06 45.71 -24.03
C ALA A 458 0.88 45.97 -23.09
N VAL A 459 1.06 46.95 -22.19
CA VAL A 459 0.02 47.76 -21.53
C VAL A 459 -0.56 47.23 -20.22
N VAL A 460 0.05 47.74 -19.15
CA VAL A 460 -0.55 48.39 -17.97
C VAL A 460 -2.08 48.55 -18.03
N GLU A 461 -2.78 48.09 -16.99
CA GLU A 461 -4.17 48.43 -16.65
C GLU A 461 -5.27 48.08 -17.68
N ALA A 462 -5.85 46.87 -17.57
CA ALA A 462 -7.25 46.65 -17.94
C ALA A 462 -7.84 45.40 -17.28
N ALA A 463 -9.08 45.53 -16.80
CA ALA A 463 -9.87 44.52 -16.12
C ALA A 463 -10.42 43.45 -17.07
N SER A 464 -10.71 42.25 -16.54
CA SER A 464 -11.54 41.23 -17.22
C SER A 464 -12.78 40.89 -16.39
N SER A 465 -13.89 40.81 -17.09
CA SER A 465 -15.29 40.97 -16.70
C SER A 465 -15.85 39.91 -15.71
N GLU A 466 -16.56 40.38 -14.68
CA GLU A 466 -17.38 39.56 -13.78
C GLU A 466 -18.72 39.19 -14.44
N SER A 467 -19.21 37.97 -14.18
CA SER A 467 -20.63 37.63 -14.27
C SER A 467 -21.14 37.26 -12.87
N LEU A 468 -22.13 38.01 -12.39
CA LEU A 468 -22.83 37.85 -11.10
C LEU A 468 -24.34 37.82 -11.32
N PRO A 469 -25.11 37.20 -10.41
CA PRO A 469 -26.33 37.81 -9.89
C PRO A 469 -26.40 37.70 -8.33
N PRO A 470 -27.35 38.36 -7.63
CA PRO A 470 -27.08 39.55 -6.83
C PRO A 470 -27.05 39.31 -5.30
N SER A 471 -26.42 40.27 -4.62
CA SER A 471 -26.32 40.39 -3.17
C SER A 471 -27.68 40.46 -2.46
N THR A 472 -27.77 39.83 -1.29
CA THR A 472 -28.68 40.29 -0.23
C THR A 472 -27.94 40.35 1.10
N VAL A 473 -27.70 41.59 1.54
CA VAL A 473 -27.54 41.91 2.96
C VAL A 473 -28.94 41.76 3.57
N SER A 474 -29.09 40.98 4.65
CA SER A 474 -30.24 41.19 5.53
C SER A 474 -29.95 40.82 6.98
N GLN A 475 -30.59 41.61 7.83
CA GLN A 475 -30.48 41.68 9.28
C GLN A 475 -30.98 40.39 9.96
N LYS A 476 -30.46 40.13 11.16
CA LYS A 476 -30.87 39.02 12.04
C LYS A 476 -32.36 39.12 12.40
N ILE A 477 -33.19 38.39 11.67
CA ILE A 477 -34.48 37.89 12.15
C ILE A 477 -34.48 36.39 11.87
N THR A 478 -34.62 35.57 12.90
CA THR A 478 -34.58 34.11 12.77
C THR A 478 -35.81 33.64 12.00
N PRO A 479 -35.69 33.15 10.75
CA PRO A 479 -36.85 32.80 9.95
C PRO A 479 -37.39 31.41 10.36
N PRO A 480 -38.69 31.15 10.18
CA PRO A 480 -39.31 29.85 10.43
C PRO A 480 -38.62 28.67 9.73
N GLY A 481 -37.98 28.92 8.59
CA GLY A 481 -37.18 27.93 7.85
C GLY A 481 -35.95 27.42 8.61
N LEU A 482 -35.35 28.22 9.50
CA LEU A 482 -34.22 27.77 10.33
C LEU A 482 -34.67 26.79 11.42
N LEU A 483 -35.89 26.96 11.95
CA LEU A 483 -36.50 26.02 12.89
C LEU A 483 -36.87 24.71 12.21
N ALA A 484 -37.40 24.77 10.98
CA ALA A 484 -37.63 23.59 10.15
C ALA A 484 -36.31 22.87 9.82
N ALA A 485 -35.26 23.61 9.44
CA ALA A 485 -33.93 23.04 9.18
C ALA A 485 -33.33 22.38 10.43
N LYS A 486 -33.46 22.99 11.62
CA LYS A 486 -33.03 22.39 12.89
C LYS A 486 -33.80 21.11 13.21
N ARG A 487 -35.11 21.04 12.93
CA ARG A 487 -35.92 19.82 13.08
C ARG A 487 -35.47 18.73 12.10
N ILE A 488 -35.21 19.08 10.84
CA ILE A 488 -34.71 18.14 9.84
C ILE A 488 -33.34 17.60 10.25
N VAL A 489 -32.43 18.45 10.73
CA VAL A 489 -31.11 18.03 11.22
C VAL A 489 -31.23 17.12 12.45
N ALA A 490 -32.11 17.44 13.40
CA ALA A 490 -32.38 16.57 14.55
C ALA A 490 -32.97 15.22 14.13
N GLU A 491 -33.85 15.20 13.12
CA GLU A 491 -34.43 13.97 12.60
C GLU A 491 -33.43 13.12 11.81
N ILE A 492 -32.55 13.75 11.02
CA ILE A 492 -31.41 13.08 10.36
C ILE A 492 -30.46 12.48 11.41
N SER A 493 -30.17 13.23 12.48
CA SER A 493 -29.35 12.74 13.60
C SER A 493 -29.99 11.53 14.28
N MET A 494 -31.30 11.57 14.51
CA MET A 494 -32.06 10.46 15.10
C MET A 494 -32.09 9.22 14.19
N ARG A 495 -32.18 9.41 12.85
CA ARG A 495 -32.09 8.31 11.88
C ARG A 495 -30.70 7.69 11.87
N ALA A 496 -29.65 8.50 11.81
CA ALA A 496 -28.27 8.01 11.91
C ALA A 496 -28.03 7.21 13.21
N GLN A 497 -28.61 7.65 14.33
CA GLN A 497 -28.47 6.94 15.60
C GLN A 497 -29.26 5.62 15.66
N ARG A 498 -30.40 5.52 14.94
CA ARG A 498 -31.10 4.24 14.74
C ARG A 498 -30.31 3.31 13.84
N ASP A 499 -29.74 3.82 12.74
CA ASP A 499 -28.93 3.03 11.81
C ASP A 499 -27.70 2.44 12.51
N ILE A 500 -27.06 3.22 13.40
CA ILE A 500 -25.97 2.74 14.25
C ILE A 500 -26.44 1.61 15.18
N ARG A 501 -27.59 1.75 15.86
CA ARG A 501 -28.12 0.70 16.75
C ARG A 501 -28.50 -0.57 15.99
N THR A 502 -29.07 -0.44 14.80
CA THR A 502 -29.41 -1.58 13.93
C THR A 502 -28.14 -2.27 13.46
N ALA A 503 -27.10 -1.52 13.06
CA ALA A 503 -25.81 -2.09 12.66
C ALA A 503 -25.09 -2.82 13.80
N VAL A 504 -25.21 -2.34 15.05
CA VAL A 504 -24.67 -3.03 16.23
C VAL A 504 -25.41 -4.34 16.48
N ARG A 505 -26.75 -4.34 16.47
CA ARG A 505 -27.54 -5.58 16.63
C ARG A 505 -27.30 -6.59 15.51
N GLN A 506 -27.12 -6.11 14.27
CA GLN A 506 -26.78 -6.98 13.16
C GLN A 506 -25.42 -7.64 13.37
N LYS A 507 -24.40 -6.88 13.84
CA LYS A 507 -23.08 -7.45 14.17
C LYS A 507 -23.13 -8.47 15.29
N GLU A 508 -23.94 -8.25 16.32
CA GLU A 508 -24.13 -9.22 17.42
C GLU A 508 -24.80 -10.50 16.93
N SER A 509 -25.80 -10.40 16.04
CA SER A 509 -26.45 -11.56 15.40
C SER A 509 -25.49 -12.31 14.48
N ASP A 510 -24.76 -11.59 13.61
CA ASP A 510 -23.81 -12.18 12.66
C ASP A 510 -22.66 -12.92 13.40
N GLN A 511 -22.26 -12.44 14.58
CA GLN A 511 -21.25 -13.08 15.42
C GLN A 511 -21.77 -14.37 16.08
N ASP A 512 -23.03 -14.41 16.52
CA ASP A 512 -23.64 -15.62 17.09
C ASP A 512 -23.86 -16.70 16.03
N ASP A 513 -24.27 -16.31 14.82
CA ASP A 513 -24.43 -17.23 13.69
C ASP A 513 -23.06 -17.78 13.22
N SER A 514 -22.04 -16.93 13.11
CA SER A 514 -20.67 -17.37 12.80
C SER A 514 -20.11 -18.33 13.86
N ALA A 515 -20.46 -18.15 15.14
CA ALA A 515 -20.02 -19.05 16.21
C ALA A 515 -20.71 -20.42 16.12
N LYS A 516 -22.00 -20.46 15.76
CA LYS A 516 -22.73 -21.72 15.50
C LYS A 516 -22.15 -22.49 14.33
N ASP A 517 -21.87 -21.79 13.22
CA ASP A 517 -21.28 -22.39 12.03
C ASP A 517 -19.88 -22.98 12.31
N TRP A 518 -19.06 -22.27 13.09
CA TRP A 518 -17.76 -22.77 13.54
C TRP A 518 -17.91 -24.06 14.35
N ARG A 519 -18.84 -24.11 15.32
CA ARG A 519 -19.06 -25.30 16.16
C ARG A 519 -19.59 -26.48 15.36
N ALA A 520 -20.49 -26.23 14.42
CA ALA A 520 -21.02 -27.26 13.53
C ALA A 520 -19.90 -27.88 12.67
N LYS A 521 -19.04 -27.04 12.08
CA LYS A 521 -17.86 -27.50 11.33
C LYS A 521 -16.91 -28.32 12.19
N VAL A 522 -16.56 -27.84 13.39
CA VAL A 522 -15.69 -28.58 14.31
C VAL A 522 -16.29 -29.92 14.70
N ALA A 523 -17.59 -29.98 15.02
CA ALA A 523 -18.26 -31.22 15.37
C ALA A 523 -18.17 -32.27 14.24
N VAL A 524 -18.36 -31.86 12.98
CA VAL A 524 -18.20 -32.72 11.80
C VAL A 524 -16.76 -33.23 11.70
N LEU A 525 -15.77 -32.35 11.85
CA LEU A 525 -14.34 -32.72 11.77
C LEU A 525 -13.87 -33.61 12.91
N THR A 526 -14.54 -33.59 14.07
CA THR A 526 -14.19 -34.39 15.25
C THR A 526 -15.12 -35.58 15.48
N THR A 527 -16.01 -35.91 14.53
CA THR A 527 -17.01 -36.99 14.70
C THR A 527 -16.35 -38.37 14.78
N ALA A 528 -15.30 -38.61 14.01
CA ALA A 528 -14.60 -39.89 13.97
C ALA A 528 -13.61 -40.02 15.13
N SER A 529 -13.48 -41.23 15.68
CA SER A 529 -12.51 -41.52 16.72
C SER A 529 -11.10 -41.60 16.13
N PRO A 530 -10.05 -40.99 16.74
CA PRO A 530 -8.70 -41.01 16.18
C PRO A 530 -8.13 -42.40 15.81
N PRO A 531 -8.40 -43.48 16.58
CA PRO A 531 -7.93 -44.82 16.21
C PRO A 531 -8.58 -45.39 14.94
N SER A 532 -9.80 -44.96 14.57
CA SER A 532 -10.48 -45.45 13.36
C SER A 532 -10.06 -44.73 12.09
N LEU A 533 -9.33 -43.62 12.21
CA LEU A 533 -8.89 -42.82 11.05
C LEU A 533 -7.65 -43.42 10.41
N SER A 534 -7.53 -43.27 9.09
CA SER A 534 -6.31 -43.55 8.35
C SER A 534 -5.20 -42.55 8.67
N VAL A 535 -3.95 -42.90 8.35
CA VAL A 535 -2.80 -42.02 8.57
C VAL A 535 -2.93 -40.72 7.75
N GLY A 536 -3.50 -40.78 6.55
CA GLY A 536 -3.73 -39.61 5.71
C GLY A 536 -4.72 -38.63 6.33
N GLU A 537 -5.87 -39.15 6.78
CA GLU A 537 -6.90 -38.35 7.47
C GLU A 537 -6.36 -37.69 8.74
N ILE A 538 -5.59 -38.41 9.55
CA ILE A 538 -4.97 -37.84 10.76
C ILE A 538 -4.03 -36.69 10.40
N LYS A 539 -3.21 -36.83 9.34
CA LYS A 539 -2.31 -35.75 8.87
C LYS A 539 -3.08 -34.53 8.38
N ALA A 540 -4.14 -34.73 7.61
CA ALA A 540 -5.00 -33.66 7.11
C ALA A 540 -5.69 -32.90 8.25
N LEU A 541 -6.27 -33.62 9.22
CA LEU A 541 -6.91 -33.01 10.40
C LEU A 541 -5.89 -32.24 11.26
N LEU A 542 -4.67 -32.76 11.43
CA LEU A 542 -3.62 -32.06 12.16
C LEU A 542 -3.13 -30.78 11.47
N PHE A 543 -3.40 -30.61 10.17
CA PHE A 543 -3.18 -29.35 9.46
C PHE A 543 -4.35 -28.38 9.61
N VAL A 544 -5.58 -28.88 9.50
CA VAL A 544 -6.81 -28.05 9.49
C VAL A 544 -7.21 -27.58 10.90
N LEU A 545 -7.24 -28.47 11.90
CA LEU A 545 -7.77 -28.18 13.23
C LEU A 545 -7.00 -27.10 14.01
N PRO A 546 -5.66 -26.96 13.91
CA PRO A 546 -4.96 -25.81 14.47
C PRO A 546 -5.42 -24.47 13.88
N GLY A 547 -5.86 -24.45 12.62
CA GLY A 547 -6.50 -23.29 12.01
C GLY A 547 -7.77 -22.91 12.75
N TYR A 548 -8.66 -23.88 13.01
CA TYR A 548 -9.88 -23.68 13.79
C TYR A 548 -9.62 -23.24 15.22
N LEU A 549 -8.60 -23.82 15.89
CA LEU A 549 -8.17 -23.37 17.22
C LEU A 549 -7.77 -21.88 17.25
N SER A 550 -7.07 -21.41 16.21
CA SER A 550 -6.62 -20.02 16.13
C SER A 550 -7.75 -19.00 15.89
N VAL A 551 -8.91 -19.47 15.44
CA VAL A 551 -10.10 -18.64 15.15
C VAL A 551 -11.30 -19.06 15.99
N ALA A 552 -11.07 -19.75 17.12
CA ALA A 552 -12.13 -20.17 18.02
C ALA A 552 -12.92 -18.95 18.52
N PRO A 553 -14.26 -18.95 18.47
CA PRO A 553 -15.08 -17.82 18.89
C PRO A 553 -14.89 -17.47 20.38
N TYR A 554 -14.70 -18.49 21.23
CA TYR A 554 -14.53 -18.36 22.68
C TYR A 554 -13.44 -19.32 23.19
N GLU A 555 -12.91 -19.04 24.39
CA GLU A 555 -11.86 -19.86 25.03
C GLU A 555 -12.34 -21.28 25.36
N GLU A 556 -13.60 -21.44 25.73
CA GLU A 556 -14.24 -22.75 25.99
C GLU A 556 -14.21 -23.64 24.75
N ASP A 557 -14.49 -23.06 23.57
CA ASP A 557 -14.48 -23.76 22.29
C ASP A 557 -13.06 -24.24 21.92
N ALA A 558 -12.04 -23.42 22.17
CA ALA A 558 -10.64 -23.82 21.97
C ALA A 558 -10.21 -24.94 22.94
N THR A 559 -10.65 -24.84 24.19
CA THR A 559 -10.35 -25.82 25.25
C THR A 559 -11.00 -27.17 24.97
N ALA A 560 -12.20 -27.19 24.38
CA ALA A 560 -12.89 -28.42 23.99
C ALA A 560 -12.22 -29.15 22.81
N LEU A 561 -11.65 -28.41 21.85
CA LEU A 561 -11.00 -28.99 20.66
C LEU A 561 -9.57 -29.50 20.94
N LEU A 562 -8.86 -28.87 21.86
CA LEU A 562 -7.44 -29.16 22.14
C LEU A 562 -7.15 -30.65 22.49
N PRO A 563 -7.94 -31.34 23.35
CA PRO A 563 -7.72 -32.75 23.67
C PRO A 563 -7.79 -33.67 22.44
N TYR A 564 -8.70 -33.39 21.50
CA TYR A 564 -8.83 -34.17 20.27
C TYR A 564 -7.59 -34.01 19.38
N VAL A 565 -7.09 -32.78 19.21
CA VAL A 565 -5.84 -32.51 18.48
C VAL A 565 -4.64 -33.21 19.14
N GLN A 566 -4.56 -33.21 20.48
CA GLN A 566 -3.51 -33.93 21.20
C GLN A 566 -3.62 -35.45 21.04
N HIS A 567 -4.84 -36.00 20.99
CA HIS A 567 -5.06 -37.42 20.72
C HIS A 567 -4.59 -37.79 19.31
N LEU A 568 -4.95 -37.03 18.28
CA LEU A 568 -4.46 -37.23 16.90
C LEU A 568 -2.93 -37.23 16.83
N ARG A 569 -2.26 -36.30 17.54
CA ARG A 569 -0.78 -36.26 17.59
C ARG A 569 -0.19 -37.52 18.21
N ARG A 570 -0.77 -38.01 19.32
CA ARG A 570 -0.32 -39.25 19.97
C ARG A 570 -0.51 -40.45 19.06
N GLU A 571 -1.68 -40.56 18.42
CA GLU A 571 -1.99 -41.65 17.51
C GLU A 571 -1.04 -41.68 16.30
N LEU A 572 -0.79 -40.50 15.69
CA LEU A 572 0.15 -40.39 14.58
C LEU A 572 1.58 -40.75 14.99
N ALA A 573 2.01 -40.28 16.17
CA ALA A 573 3.34 -40.59 16.71
C ALA A 573 3.51 -42.09 17.00
N MET A 574 2.47 -42.77 17.50
CA MET A 574 2.49 -44.22 17.71
C MET A 574 2.60 -44.99 16.38
N ARG A 575 1.91 -44.54 15.33
CA ARG A 575 1.89 -45.23 14.03
C ARG A 575 3.11 -44.95 13.15
N THR A 576 3.67 -43.74 13.22
CA THR A 576 4.66 -43.27 12.23
C THR A 576 5.97 -42.76 12.84
N GLY A 577 6.04 -42.62 14.17
CA GLY A 577 7.20 -42.02 14.84
C GLY A 577 7.24 -40.49 14.68
N PRO A 578 8.39 -39.83 14.93
CA PRO A 578 8.52 -38.39 14.76
C PRO A 578 8.44 -37.98 13.27
N PRO A 579 8.07 -36.73 12.95
CA PRO A 579 8.02 -36.24 11.57
C PRO A 579 9.37 -36.42 10.89
N ARG A 580 9.38 -37.14 9.76
CA ARG A 580 10.55 -37.27 8.89
C ARG A 580 10.30 -36.47 7.61
N PRO A 581 11.35 -35.90 6.99
CA PRO A 581 11.24 -35.36 5.63
C PRO A 581 10.71 -36.45 4.68
N CYS A 582 9.94 -36.04 3.67
CA CYS A 582 9.44 -36.95 2.64
C CYS A 582 10.62 -37.73 2.04
N SER A 583 10.54 -39.06 2.01
CA SER A 583 11.57 -39.92 1.44
C SER A 583 11.66 -39.75 -0.09
N GLU A 584 12.87 -39.79 -0.64
CA GLU A 584 13.22 -39.58 -2.06
C GLU A 584 12.60 -40.57 -3.07
#